data_AF-A0ABD0BHG0-F1
#
_entry.id   AF-A0ABD0BHG0-F1
#
_cell.length_a   1.000
_cell.length_b   1.000
_cell.length_c   1.000
_cell.angle_alpha   90.00
_cell.angle_beta   90.00
_cell.angle_gamma   90.00
#
_symmetry.space_group_name_H-M   'P 1'
#
loop_
_entity.id
_entity.type
_entity.pdbx_description
1 polymer ?
#
loop_
_entity_poly.entity_id
_entity_poly.type
_entity_poly.pdbx_seq_one_letter_code
_entity_poly.pdbx_strand_id
1 'polypeptide(L)'
;MTEDKALCRRNRTKGKSLWDDRLPNEKTEDLLKRNHQARLLCNQCQLLDQCETYLTEFEKEGLPIAGVIAGRYSDVRTHHNSDKTTTQTTCKTCEIKLIPQARKNKKPHKNIALHAGEGLCTQCFPKYSRTARKTA
;
A
#
# COMPACT_ATOMS: atom_id res chain seq x y z
N MET A 1 18.33 -16.77 -7.13
CA MET A 1 17.71 -16.58 -8.46
C MET A 1 16.26 -16.09 -8.34
N THR A 2 16.01 -14.96 -7.66
CA THR A 2 14.67 -14.39 -7.40
C THR A 2 14.45 -13.05 -8.10
N GLU A 3 15.51 -12.39 -8.57
CA GLU A 3 15.46 -11.03 -9.10
C GLU A 3 14.64 -10.90 -10.38
N ASP A 4 14.58 -11.98 -11.17
CA ASP A 4 13.82 -11.97 -12.42
C ASP A 4 12.31 -11.93 -12.15
N LYS A 5 11.80 -12.55 -11.08
CA LYS A 5 10.34 -12.61 -10.87
C LYS A 5 9.70 -11.27 -10.48
N ALA A 6 10.50 -10.28 -10.08
CA ALA A 6 10.01 -8.98 -9.61
C ALA A 6 9.74 -8.01 -10.78
N LEU A 7 8.46 -7.77 -11.10
CA LEU A 7 8.06 -6.83 -12.15
C LEU A 7 8.56 -5.38 -11.92
N CYS A 8 8.70 -4.96 -10.66
CA CYS A 8 9.22 -3.64 -10.31
C CYS A 8 10.70 -3.46 -10.67
N ARG A 9 11.49 -4.54 -10.67
CA ARG A 9 12.89 -4.51 -11.09
C ARG A 9 13.03 -4.57 -12.61
N ARG A 10 12.24 -5.42 -13.28
CA ARG A 10 12.25 -5.56 -14.75
C ARG A 10 11.86 -4.28 -15.48
N ASN A 11 10.89 -3.53 -14.94
CA ASN A 11 10.36 -2.33 -15.57
C ASN A 11 11.08 -1.04 -15.12
N ARG A 12 12.22 -1.15 -14.44
CA ARG A 12 12.96 0.02 -13.98
C ARG A 12 13.77 0.57 -15.15
N THR A 13 13.33 1.71 -15.70
CA THR A 13 14.11 2.47 -16.68
C THR A 13 14.98 3.52 -15.97
N LYS A 14 16.12 3.89 -16.58
CA LYS A 14 17.14 4.79 -15.99
C LYS A 14 16.50 6.03 -15.34
N GLY A 15 16.39 6.01 -14.00
CA GLY A 15 15.97 7.14 -13.17
C GLY A 15 14.47 7.32 -12.93
N LYS A 16 13.58 6.49 -13.49
CA LYS A 16 12.12 6.62 -13.26
C LYS A 16 11.48 5.24 -13.06
N SER A 17 11.18 4.88 -11.81
CA SER A 17 10.37 3.71 -11.52
C SER A 17 8.89 4.08 -11.51
N LEU A 18 8.03 3.19 -12.02
CA LEU A 18 6.58 3.36 -11.84
C LEU A 18 6.18 3.29 -10.36
N TRP A 19 6.96 2.56 -9.55
CA TRP A 19 6.69 2.29 -8.13
C TRP A 19 7.21 3.35 -7.17
N ASP A 20 8.05 4.29 -7.63
CA ASP A 20 8.62 5.33 -6.77
C ASP A 20 7.55 6.35 -6.36
N ASP A 21 7.83 7.13 -5.32
CA ASP A 21 6.99 8.26 -4.92
C ASP A 21 7.05 9.41 -5.95
N ARG A 22 6.42 10.54 -5.63
CA ARG A 22 6.41 11.76 -6.45
C ARG A 22 7.83 12.16 -6.87
N LEU A 23 8.03 12.31 -8.18
CA LEU A 23 9.27 12.82 -8.76
C LEU A 23 9.35 14.36 -8.65
N PRO A 24 10.56 14.96 -8.70
CA PRO A 24 10.70 16.42 -8.74
C PRO A 24 9.87 17.04 -9.88
N ASN A 25 9.07 18.04 -9.55
CA ASN A 25 8.17 18.76 -10.48
C ASN A 25 7.09 17.90 -11.16
N GLU A 26 6.81 16.68 -10.67
CA GLU A 26 5.72 15.85 -11.18
C GLU A 26 4.36 16.42 -10.78
N LYS A 27 3.43 16.50 -11.75
CA LYS A 27 2.05 16.90 -11.48
C LYS A 27 1.30 15.77 -10.79
N THR A 28 0.32 16.12 -9.95
CA THR A 28 -0.49 15.14 -9.21
C THR A 28 -1.19 14.14 -10.16
N GLU A 29 -1.71 14.62 -11.29
CA GLU A 29 -2.37 13.75 -12.27
C GLU A 29 -1.41 12.70 -12.87
N ASP A 30 -0.17 13.10 -13.14
CA ASP A 30 0.85 12.21 -13.70
C ASP A 30 1.29 11.17 -12.68
N LEU A 31 1.49 11.58 -11.42
CA LEU A 31 1.73 10.68 -10.29
C LEU A 31 0.61 9.65 -10.15
N LEU A 32 -0.66 10.09 -10.18
CA LEU A 32 -1.82 9.19 -10.04
C LEU A 32 -1.91 8.19 -11.20
N LYS A 33 -1.68 8.62 -12.44
CA LYS A 33 -1.64 7.73 -13.61
C LYS A 33 -0.52 6.69 -13.49
N ARG A 34 0.68 7.14 -13.13
CA ARG A 34 1.86 6.28 -12.95
C ARG A 34 1.64 5.26 -11.84
N ASN A 35 1.15 5.70 -10.69
CA ASN A 35 0.88 4.81 -9.57
C ASN A 35 -0.27 3.85 -9.86
N HIS A 36 -1.29 4.27 -10.61
CA HIS A 36 -2.34 3.37 -11.06
C HIS A 36 -1.75 2.21 -11.90
N GLN A 37 -0.89 2.53 -12.85
CA GLN A 37 -0.19 1.52 -13.65
C GLN A 37 0.69 0.61 -12.79
N ALA A 38 1.46 1.16 -11.85
CA ALA A 38 2.29 0.38 -10.93
C ALA A 38 1.46 -0.61 -10.09
N ARG A 39 0.27 -0.18 -9.63
CA ARG A 39 -0.66 -1.02 -8.87
C ARG A 39 -1.20 -2.17 -9.71
N LEU A 40 -1.58 -1.92 -10.97
CA LEU A 40 -2.03 -2.97 -11.88
C LEU A 40 -0.93 -4.02 -12.10
N LEU A 41 0.29 -3.57 -12.37
CA LEU A 41 1.44 -4.47 -12.55
C LEU A 41 1.77 -5.26 -11.28
N CYS A 42 1.71 -4.63 -10.09
CA CYS A 42 1.88 -5.34 -8.84
C CYS A 42 0.88 -6.50 -8.67
N ASN A 43 -0.40 -6.29 -9.04
CA ASN A 43 -1.42 -7.32 -8.92
C ASN A 43 -1.19 -8.51 -9.87
N GLN A 44 -0.38 -8.34 -10.91
CA GLN A 44 0.04 -9.38 -11.84
C GLN A 44 1.38 -10.04 -11.45
N CYS A 45 2.06 -9.51 -10.43
CA CYS A 45 3.38 -9.98 -10.03
C CYS A 45 3.28 -11.31 -9.26
N GLN A 46 4.09 -12.30 -9.65
CA GLN A 46 4.15 -13.59 -8.94
C GLN A 46 4.67 -13.48 -7.50
N LEU A 47 5.38 -12.39 -7.18
CA LEU A 47 5.91 -12.13 -5.84
C LEU A 47 4.97 -11.26 -4.99
N LEU A 48 3.73 -11.03 -5.43
CA LEU A 48 2.78 -10.15 -4.73
C LEU A 48 2.63 -10.51 -3.25
N ASP A 49 2.48 -11.79 -2.92
CA ASP A 49 2.31 -12.21 -1.52
C ASP A 49 3.54 -11.96 -0.65
N GLN A 50 4.75 -12.03 -1.24
CA GLN A 50 5.98 -11.70 -0.55
C GLN A 50 6.07 -10.19 -0.31
N CYS A 51 5.68 -9.38 -1.30
CA CYS A 51 5.58 -7.93 -1.12
C CYS A 51 4.54 -7.54 -0.06
N GLU A 52 3.42 -8.26 0.03
CA GLU A 52 2.39 -8.04 1.05
C GLU A 52 2.91 -8.38 2.45
N THR A 53 3.65 -9.48 2.59
CA THR A 53 4.29 -9.89 3.86
C THR A 53 5.29 -8.82 4.30
N TYR A 54 6.18 -8.42 3.39
CA TYR A 54 7.15 -7.35 3.62
C TYR A 54 6.48 -6.03 4.02
N LEU A 55 5.43 -5.60 3.29
CA LEU A 55 4.68 -4.39 3.64
C LEU A 55 4.02 -4.51 5.02
N THR A 56 3.49 -5.70 5.37
CA THR A 56 2.87 -5.93 6.68
C THR A 56 3.87 -5.83 7.83
N GLU A 57 5.12 -6.27 7.63
CA GLU A 57 6.20 -6.13 8.63
C GLU A 57 6.53 -4.65 8.87
N PHE A 58 6.71 -3.88 7.79
CA PHE A 58 6.92 -2.43 7.86
C PHE A 58 5.74 -1.71 8.54
N GLU A 59 4.51 -2.10 8.18
CA GLU A 59 3.28 -1.57 8.78
C GLU A 59 3.21 -1.85 10.30
N LYS A 60 3.63 -3.04 10.77
CA LYS A 60 3.71 -3.38 12.21
C LYS A 60 4.75 -2.52 12.94
N GLU A 61 5.91 -2.32 12.32
CA GLU A 61 6.96 -1.45 12.86
C GLU A 61 6.58 0.03 12.81
N GLY A 62 5.55 0.39 12.04
CA GLY A 62 5.11 1.77 11.85
C GLY A 62 6.03 2.54 10.90
N LEU A 63 6.77 1.82 10.06
CA LEU A 63 7.67 2.36 9.06
C LEU A 63 6.91 2.54 7.74
N PRO A 64 6.74 3.78 7.24
CA PRO A 64 6.10 4.02 5.95
C PRO A 64 7.05 3.68 4.79
N ILE A 65 6.49 3.22 3.66
CA ILE A 65 7.24 2.97 2.41
C ILE A 65 6.81 3.98 1.35
N ALA A 66 7.68 4.85 0.85
CA ALA A 66 7.26 5.80 -0.19
C ALA A 66 6.87 5.08 -1.51
N GLY A 67 5.81 5.54 -2.18
CA GLY A 67 5.36 5.01 -3.48
C GLY A 67 4.37 3.83 -3.41
N VAL A 68 4.45 2.94 -4.41
CA VAL A 68 3.57 1.78 -4.57
C VAL A 68 4.30 0.50 -4.22
N ILE A 69 3.72 -0.30 -3.33
CA ILE A 69 4.19 -1.65 -3.03
C ILE A 69 3.00 -2.58 -2.81
N ALA A 70 3.15 -3.84 -3.20
CA ALA A 70 2.10 -4.85 -3.03
C ALA A 70 0.73 -4.46 -3.67
N GLY A 71 0.74 -3.65 -4.73
CA GLY A 71 -0.49 -3.19 -5.40
C GLY A 71 -1.27 -2.12 -4.63
N ARG A 72 -0.69 -1.61 -3.54
CA ARG A 72 -1.27 -0.63 -2.64
C ARG A 72 -0.40 0.62 -2.62
N TYR A 73 -1.04 1.76 -2.36
CA TYR A 73 -0.28 2.90 -1.86
C TYR A 73 0.15 2.58 -0.44
N SER A 74 1.34 3.01 -0.04
CA SER A 74 1.70 2.99 1.38
C SER A 74 1.21 4.25 2.08
N ASP A 75 0.93 4.12 3.38
CA ASP A 75 0.46 5.16 4.28
C ASP A 75 1.55 6.19 4.65
N VAL A 76 2.32 6.68 3.68
CA VAL A 76 3.25 7.79 3.90
C VAL A 76 2.45 9.04 4.21
N ARG A 77 2.90 9.83 5.20
CA ARG A 77 2.35 11.17 5.42
C ARG A 77 2.54 12.00 4.15
N THR A 78 1.44 12.31 3.50
CA THR A 78 1.42 13.23 2.37
C THR A 78 1.78 14.63 2.88
N HIS A 79 2.88 15.20 2.40
CA HIS A 79 3.23 16.60 2.69
C HIS A 79 2.33 17.59 1.92
N HIS A 80 1.67 17.12 0.86
CA HIS A 80 0.75 17.92 0.04
C HIS A 80 -0.70 17.43 0.19
N ASN A 81 -1.64 18.36 0.37
CA ASN A 81 -3.07 18.05 0.49
C ASN A 81 -3.64 17.32 -0.75
N SER A 82 -3.00 17.47 -1.91
CA SER A 82 -3.37 16.83 -3.18
C SER A 82 -3.15 15.32 -3.19
N ASP A 83 -2.31 14.80 -2.28
CA ASP A 83 -1.88 13.40 -2.29
C ASP A 83 -2.71 12.54 -1.34
N LYS A 84 -3.75 13.12 -0.71
CA LYS A 84 -4.68 12.38 0.16
C LYS A 84 -5.33 11.17 -0.55
N THR A 85 -5.47 11.24 -1.88
CA THR A 85 -6.01 10.16 -2.73
C THR A 85 -5.07 8.95 -2.85
N THR A 86 -3.81 9.08 -2.43
CA THR A 86 -2.82 8.00 -2.40
C THR A 86 -2.64 7.42 -1.00
N THR A 87 -3.65 7.52 -0.12
CA THR A 87 -3.60 6.93 1.22
C THR A 87 -4.78 5.99 1.45
N GLN A 88 -4.54 4.86 2.13
CA GLN A 88 -5.61 3.90 2.41
C GLN A 88 -6.34 4.32 3.69
N THR A 89 -7.41 5.09 3.52
CA THR A 89 -8.14 5.71 4.65
C THR A 89 -9.37 4.93 5.11
N THR A 90 -9.76 3.88 4.39
CA THR A 90 -10.94 3.05 4.69
C THR A 90 -10.63 1.56 4.56
N CYS A 91 -11.39 0.70 5.24
CA CYS A 91 -11.29 -0.73 5.06
C CYS A 91 -11.84 -1.15 3.70
N LYS A 92 -11.12 -1.98 2.96
CA LYS A 92 -11.56 -2.50 1.65
C LYS A 92 -12.80 -3.41 1.70
N THR A 93 -13.19 -3.89 2.89
CA THR A 93 -14.32 -4.81 3.03
C THR A 93 -15.51 -4.16 3.71
N CYS A 94 -15.33 -3.56 4.90
CA CYS A 94 -16.43 -2.97 5.65
C CYS A 94 -16.49 -1.44 5.57
N GLU A 95 -15.61 -0.82 4.78
CA GLU A 95 -15.58 0.62 4.49
C GLU A 95 -15.38 1.55 5.70
N ILE A 96 -15.23 1.01 6.92
CA ILE A 96 -14.93 1.79 8.12
C ILE A 96 -13.65 2.60 7.92
N LYS A 97 -13.63 3.83 8.44
CA LYS A 97 -12.42 4.65 8.43
C LYS A 97 -11.31 3.93 9.17
N LEU A 98 -10.09 4.01 8.64
CA LEU A 98 -8.90 3.45 9.25
C LEU A 98 -8.03 4.58 9.80
N ILE A 99 -7.46 4.34 10.98
CA ILE A 99 -6.36 5.15 11.49
C ILE A 99 -5.15 4.86 10.58
N PRO A 100 -4.53 5.88 9.95
CA PRO A 100 -3.33 5.68 9.14
C PRO A 100 -2.25 4.95 9.93
N GLN A 101 -1.57 3.99 9.31
CA GLN A 101 -0.60 3.13 10.01
C GLN A 101 0.54 3.93 10.67
N ALA A 102 0.97 5.03 10.02
CA ALA A 102 1.94 6.00 10.55
C ALA A 102 1.50 6.71 11.85
N ARG A 103 0.27 6.47 12.33
CA ARG A 103 -0.28 6.98 13.60
C ARG A 103 -0.77 5.84 14.49
N LYS A 104 -0.10 4.68 14.49
CA LYS A 104 -0.45 3.49 15.30
C LYS A 104 -0.69 3.77 16.79
N ASN A 105 -0.11 4.82 17.34
CA ASN A 105 -0.30 5.22 18.75
C ASN A 105 -1.66 5.89 19.03
N LYS A 106 -2.49 6.17 18.01
CA LYS A 106 -3.84 6.70 18.22
C LYS A 106 -4.81 5.58 18.60
N LYS A 107 -5.60 5.81 19.65
CA LYS A 107 -6.70 4.91 20.02
C LYS A 107 -7.85 5.02 19.01
N PRO A 108 -8.46 3.89 18.59
CA PRO A 108 -9.70 3.93 17.81
C PRO A 108 -10.83 4.58 18.63
N HIS A 109 -11.77 5.21 17.94
CA HIS A 109 -12.98 5.80 18.51
C HIS A 109 -14.20 5.42 17.65
N LYS A 110 -15.38 5.94 17.99
CA LYS A 110 -16.62 5.62 17.28
C LYS A 110 -16.45 5.89 15.77
N ASN A 111 -16.73 4.87 14.94
CA ASN A 111 -16.62 4.88 13.47
C ASN A 111 -15.20 4.97 12.87
N ILE A 112 -14.16 4.66 13.65
CA ILE A 112 -12.80 4.48 13.12
C ILE A 112 -12.15 3.23 13.72
N ALA A 113 -11.45 2.45 12.91
CA ALA A 113 -10.74 1.24 13.32
C ALA A 113 -9.23 1.35 13.11
N LEU A 114 -8.48 0.46 13.76
CA LEU A 114 -7.05 0.30 13.51
C LEU A 114 -6.82 -0.46 12.19
N HIS A 115 -5.79 -0.07 11.46
CA HIS A 115 -5.32 -0.79 10.28
C HIS A 115 -4.55 -2.04 10.71
N ALA A 116 -4.97 -3.21 10.23
CA ALA A 116 -4.35 -4.51 10.57
C ALA A 116 -3.45 -5.06 9.45
N GLY A 117 -3.38 -4.36 8.32
CA GLY A 117 -2.64 -4.74 7.12
C GLY A 117 -3.57 -4.96 5.94
N GLU A 118 -3.03 -5.04 4.72
CA GLU A 118 -3.77 -5.30 3.47
C GLU A 118 -4.84 -4.27 3.06
N GLY A 119 -4.97 -3.15 3.78
CA GLY A 119 -6.11 -2.24 3.67
C GLY A 119 -7.34 -2.72 4.44
N LEU A 120 -7.15 -3.56 5.46
CA LEU A 120 -8.20 -4.17 6.26
C LEU A 120 -8.15 -3.67 7.71
N CYS A 121 -9.33 -3.54 8.32
CA CYS A 121 -9.43 -3.30 9.76
C CYS A 121 -9.12 -4.59 10.55
N THR A 122 -8.88 -4.44 11.84
CA THR A 122 -8.65 -5.57 12.78
C THR A 122 -9.76 -6.62 12.80
N GLN A 123 -10.99 -6.27 12.42
CA GLN A 123 -12.11 -7.22 12.33
C GLN A 123 -12.18 -7.98 11.00
N CYS A 124 -11.85 -7.33 9.88
CA CYS A 124 -11.89 -7.93 8.56
C CYS A 124 -10.63 -8.73 8.25
N PHE A 125 -9.47 -8.35 8.80
CA PHE A 125 -8.19 -8.98 8.50
C PHE A 125 -8.17 -10.52 8.72
N PRO A 126 -8.68 -11.07 9.84
CA PRO A 126 -8.67 -12.53 10.05
C PRO A 126 -9.52 -13.33 9.04
N LYS A 127 -10.48 -12.67 8.36
CA LYS A 127 -11.42 -13.33 7.43
C LYS A 127 -11.07 -13.12 5.96
N TYR A 128 -10.56 -11.93 5.62
CA TYR A 128 -10.40 -11.48 4.23
C TYR A 128 -8.95 -11.21 3.81
N SER A 129 -7.98 -11.33 4.74
CA SER A 129 -6.56 -11.24 4.38
C SER A 129 -6.20 -12.29 3.33
N ARG A 130 -5.15 -12.05 2.56
CA ARG A 130 -4.62 -13.01 1.59
C ARG A 130 -4.27 -14.32 2.27
N THR A 131 -3.69 -14.26 3.46
CA THR A 131 -3.38 -15.45 4.26
C THR A 131 -4.66 -16.23 4.59
N ALA A 132 -5.70 -15.56 5.09
CA ALA A 132 -6.98 -16.21 5.40
C ALA A 132 -7.66 -16.83 4.17
N ARG A 133 -7.54 -16.19 3.01
CA ARG A 133 -8.07 -16.70 1.73
C ARG A 133 -7.35 -17.93 1.18
N LYS A 134 -6.10 -18.18 1.59
CA LYS A 134 -5.34 -19.37 1.19
C LYS A 134 -5.66 -20.59 2.04
N THR A 135 -6.20 -20.37 3.24
CA THR A 135 -6.55 -21.42 4.20
C THR A 135 -8.03 -21.81 4.17
N ALA A 136 -8.84 -21.11 3.38
CA ALA A 136 -10.25 -21.40 3.13
C ALA A 136 -10.40 -22.24 1.86
#